data_AF-A0AA85JUR3-F1
#
_entry.id   AF-A0AA85JUR3-F1
#
_cell.length_a   1.000
_cell.length_b   1.000
_cell.length_c   1.000
_cell.angle_alpha   90.00
_cell.angle_beta   90.00
_cell.angle_gamma   90.00
#
_symmetry.space_group_name_H-M   'P 1'
#
loop_
_entity.id
_entity.type
_entity.pdbx_description
1 polymer ?
#
loop_
_entity_poly.entity_id
_entity_poly.type
_entity_poly.pdbx_seq_one_letter_code
_entity_poly.pdbx_strand_id
1 'polypeptide(L)'
;MQLFNSMKLFVTLVQTLILLNYHLFQSIITTEGRFLTINDGNSRNFCQANQYCQERRTIDKKYCLLGLNYTEWIRGKSNMHHEVFFWTSIVRVLPEVITGLENTKLIWRDANYDSDATITTDNNAKMSKQVIVFELPSQKLMSVDLSMRYKYSIVCELVKDEMETVSTFKFKPFSTKFNIEFKNHNHKLDACYFQFRASDISDCIYRCAVTEACRVLYYSQSKHVCVHMLYVYALLPTVFSRRPVSWESFIKQNG
;
A
#
# COMPACT_ATOMS: atom_id res chain seq x y z
N MET A 1 -33.72 -46.64 11.47
CA MET A 1 -32.76 -46.21 12.51
C MET A 1 -31.30 -46.12 12.01
N GLN A 2 -30.86 -46.95 11.05
CA GLN A 2 -29.48 -46.90 10.50
C GLN A 2 -29.14 -45.65 9.66
N LEU A 3 -30.10 -45.09 8.90
CA LEU A 3 -29.91 -43.88 8.07
C LEU A 3 -29.62 -42.60 8.88
N PHE A 4 -30.09 -42.51 10.12
CA PHE A 4 -29.87 -41.33 10.97
C PHE A 4 -28.43 -41.27 11.52
N ASN A 5 -27.79 -42.42 11.72
CA ASN A 5 -26.42 -42.50 12.21
C ASN A 5 -25.40 -42.20 11.11
N SER A 6 -25.65 -42.59 9.86
CA SER A 6 -24.77 -42.26 8.73
C SER A 6 -24.78 -40.76 8.41
N MET A 7 -25.93 -40.09 8.54
CA MET A 7 -26.06 -38.65 8.30
C MET A 7 -25.35 -37.83 9.38
N LYS A 8 -25.42 -38.23 10.66
CA LYS A 8 -24.63 -37.60 11.72
C LYS A 8 -23.13 -37.78 11.50
N LEU A 9 -22.69 -38.98 11.13
CA LEU A 9 -21.28 -39.25 10.86
C LEU A 9 -20.74 -38.40 9.70
N PHE A 10 -21.53 -38.22 8.64
CA PHE A 10 -21.18 -37.38 7.48
C PHE A 10 -21.08 -35.91 7.85
N VAL A 11 -22.04 -35.38 8.63
CA VAL A 11 -22.00 -33.98 9.11
C VAL A 11 -20.78 -33.73 9.99
N THR A 12 -20.45 -34.66 10.90
CA THR A 12 -19.27 -34.53 11.76
C THR A 12 -17.98 -34.60 10.94
N LEU A 13 -17.91 -35.46 9.91
CA LEU A 13 -16.77 -35.55 8.99
C LEU A 13 -16.58 -34.27 8.17
N VAL A 14 -17.67 -33.67 7.69
CA VAL A 14 -17.61 -32.41 6.95
C VAL A 14 -17.19 -31.27 7.88
N GLN A 15 -17.71 -31.21 9.12
CA GLN A 15 -17.29 -30.21 10.11
C GLN A 15 -15.82 -30.35 10.50
N THR A 16 -15.32 -31.56 10.71
CA THR A 16 -13.90 -31.79 10.99
C THR A 16 -13.04 -31.49 9.77
N LEU A 17 -13.47 -31.79 8.54
CA LEU A 17 -12.74 -31.43 7.33
C LEU A 17 -12.69 -29.91 7.12
N ILE A 18 -13.77 -29.19 7.44
CA ILE A 18 -13.81 -27.72 7.40
C ILE A 18 -12.86 -27.14 8.46
N LEU A 19 -12.87 -27.67 9.69
CA LEU A 19 -11.96 -27.25 10.76
C LEU A 19 -10.50 -27.60 10.46
N LEU A 20 -10.23 -28.75 9.83
CA LEU A 20 -8.88 -29.16 9.42
C LEU A 20 -8.35 -28.24 8.30
N ASN A 21 -9.20 -27.90 7.31
CA ASN A 21 -8.85 -26.93 6.27
C ASN A 21 -8.67 -25.52 6.84
N TYR A 22 -9.45 -25.15 7.87
CA TYR A 22 -9.30 -23.88 8.58
C TYR A 22 -7.97 -23.79 9.35
N HIS A 23 -7.53 -24.90 9.96
CA HIS A 23 -6.23 -24.97 10.62
C HIS A 23 -5.04 -25.07 9.66
N LEU A 24 -5.20 -25.71 8.49
CA LEU A 24 -4.17 -25.78 7.44
C LEU A 24 -3.93 -24.43 6.73
N PHE A 25 -4.87 -23.50 6.83
CA PHE A 25 -4.78 -22.14 6.29
C PHE A 25 -4.44 -21.08 7.35
N GLN A 26 -3.85 -21.46 8.50
CA GLN A 26 -3.32 -20.48 9.43
C GLN A 26 -2.07 -19.80 8.86
N SER A 27 -2.26 -18.59 8.35
CA SER A 27 -1.20 -17.59 8.26
C SER A 27 -0.49 -17.49 9.61
N ILE A 28 0.82 -17.69 9.65
CA ILE A 28 1.58 -17.47 10.89
C ILE A 28 1.65 -15.96 11.11
N ILE A 29 0.93 -15.47 12.12
CA ILE A 29 0.97 -14.08 12.56
C ILE A 29 1.76 -14.02 13.86
N THR A 30 2.88 -13.31 13.85
CA THR A 30 3.70 -13.05 15.03
C THR A 30 3.55 -11.60 15.44
N THR A 31 3.21 -11.35 16.69
CA THR A 31 3.05 -9.99 17.25
C THR A 31 4.27 -9.63 18.09
N GLU A 32 4.96 -8.55 17.73
CA GLU A 32 6.16 -8.08 18.42
C GLU A 32 6.02 -6.57 18.70
N GLY A 33 5.51 -6.24 19.88
CA GLY A 33 5.21 -4.86 20.26
C GLY A 33 4.24 -4.22 19.27
N ARG A 34 4.72 -3.22 18.52
CA ARG A 34 3.95 -2.46 17.53
C ARG A 34 3.93 -3.09 16.13
N PHE A 35 4.51 -4.27 15.95
CA PHE A 35 4.62 -4.93 14.64
C PHE A 35 3.84 -6.24 14.57
N LEU A 36 3.17 -6.47 13.44
CA LEU A 36 2.54 -7.73 13.06
C LEU A 36 3.32 -8.32 11.88
N THR A 37 3.97 -9.46 12.08
CA THR A 37 4.69 -10.17 11.00
C THR A 37 3.80 -11.29 10.46
N ILE A 38 3.64 -11.38 9.15
CA ILE A 38 2.79 -12.35 8.48
C ILE A 38 3.59 -13.14 7.45
N ASN A 39 3.61 -14.46 7.65
CA ASN A 39 4.18 -15.44 6.74
C ASN A 39 3.08 -16.41 6.30
N ASP A 40 2.44 -16.14 5.16
CA ASP A 40 1.34 -16.96 4.64
C ASP A 40 1.59 -17.52 3.24
N GLY A 41 2.78 -17.26 2.67
CA GLY A 41 3.18 -17.77 1.36
C GLY A 41 2.37 -17.25 0.17
N ASN A 42 1.47 -16.29 0.39
CA ASN A 42 0.60 -15.75 -0.66
C ASN A 42 1.36 -14.75 -1.54
N SER A 43 1.19 -14.88 -2.84
CA SER A 43 1.80 -13.97 -3.81
C SER A 43 1.02 -12.65 -3.88
N ARG A 44 1.71 -11.54 -3.62
CA ARG A 44 1.13 -10.19 -3.60
C ARG A 44 2.01 -9.20 -4.34
N ASN A 45 1.42 -8.11 -4.82
CA ASN A 45 2.16 -6.91 -5.24
C ASN A 45 2.14 -5.83 -4.13
N PHE A 46 2.78 -4.70 -4.40
CA PHE A 46 2.84 -3.56 -3.49
C PHE A 46 1.46 -3.09 -2.99
N CYS A 47 0.47 -3.00 -3.89
CA CYS A 47 -0.87 -2.55 -3.53
C CYS A 47 -1.59 -3.52 -2.61
N GLN A 48 -1.47 -4.82 -2.91
CA GLN A 48 -2.04 -5.88 -2.09
C GLN A 48 -1.36 -5.97 -0.71
N ALA A 49 -0.05 -5.73 -0.63
CA ALA A 49 0.67 -5.70 0.64
C ALA A 49 0.22 -4.53 1.52
N ASN A 50 0.07 -3.32 0.97
CA ASN A 50 -0.46 -2.16 1.70
C ASN A 50 -1.91 -2.39 2.15
N GLN A 51 -2.76 -2.88 1.24
CA GLN A 51 -4.16 -3.19 1.54
C GLN A 51 -4.29 -4.19 2.69
N TYR A 52 -3.45 -5.22 2.70
CA TYR A 52 -3.47 -6.25 3.73
C TYR A 52 -3.22 -5.72 5.15
N CYS A 53 -2.36 -4.72 5.32
CA CYS A 53 -2.15 -4.07 6.61
C CYS A 53 -3.31 -3.15 6.97
N GLN A 54 -3.84 -2.40 6.01
CA GLN A 54 -4.95 -1.48 6.23
C GLN A 54 -6.26 -2.18 6.60
N GLU A 55 -6.51 -3.37 6.06
CA GLU A 55 -7.67 -4.20 6.41
C GLU A 55 -7.65 -4.74 7.85
N ARG A 56 -6.52 -4.65 8.55
CA ARG A 56 -6.39 -5.03 9.98
C ARG A 56 -6.75 -3.93 10.94
N ARG A 57 -7.11 -2.75 10.44
CA ARG A 57 -7.52 -1.64 11.29
C ARG A 57 -8.71 -2.03 12.15
N THR A 58 -8.68 -1.58 13.39
CA THR A 58 -9.82 -1.59 14.32
C THR A 58 -10.22 -0.13 14.58
N ILE A 59 -11.19 0.08 15.47
CA ILE A 59 -11.62 1.43 15.87
C ILE A 59 -10.48 2.20 16.57
N ASP A 60 -9.63 1.47 17.29
CA ASP A 60 -8.53 1.96 18.11
C ASP A 60 -7.16 1.84 17.43
N LYS A 61 -6.97 0.87 16.52
CA LYS A 61 -5.66 0.56 15.96
C LYS A 61 -5.60 0.72 14.46
N LYS A 62 -4.57 1.41 13.99
CA LYS A 62 -4.30 1.61 12.58
C LYS A 62 -2.95 1.03 12.19
N TYR A 63 -2.95 0.24 11.13
CA TYR A 63 -1.77 -0.44 10.65
C TYR A 63 -1.41 -0.03 9.23
N CYS A 64 -0.13 0.25 9.00
CA CYS A 64 0.46 0.47 7.68
C CYS A 64 1.44 -0.65 7.36
N LEU A 65 1.74 -0.83 6.08
CA LEU A 65 2.88 -1.68 5.69
C LEU A 65 4.17 -1.04 6.23
N LEU A 66 5.08 -1.87 6.75
CA LEU A 66 6.34 -1.42 7.34
C LEU A 66 7.13 -0.57 6.36
N GLY A 67 7.55 0.59 6.82
CA GLY A 67 8.31 1.55 6.02
C GLY A 67 9.69 1.85 6.57
N LEU A 68 9.98 3.13 6.76
CA LEU A 68 11.33 3.58 7.16
C LEU A 68 11.70 3.20 8.59
N ASN A 69 10.73 2.79 9.40
CA ASN A 69 10.95 2.26 10.76
C ASN A 69 11.37 0.77 10.76
N TYR A 70 11.70 0.18 9.61
CA TYR A 70 12.15 -1.21 9.51
C TYR A 70 13.35 -1.53 10.41
N THR A 71 14.22 -0.55 10.68
CA THR A 71 15.40 -0.71 11.54
C THR A 71 15.06 -1.15 12.97
N GLU A 72 13.91 -0.73 13.49
CA GLU A 72 13.42 -1.18 14.80
C GLU A 72 12.96 -2.64 14.75
N TRP A 73 12.21 -3.01 13.71
CA TRP A 73 11.68 -4.35 13.56
C TRP A 73 12.80 -5.39 13.32
N ILE A 74 13.87 -5.05 12.61
CA ILE A 74 14.96 -5.99 12.29
C ILE A 74 15.91 -6.25 13.46
N ARG A 75 15.86 -5.42 14.52
CA ARG A 75 16.79 -5.53 15.66
C ARG A 75 16.65 -6.90 16.32
N GLY A 76 17.73 -7.69 16.30
CA GLY A 76 17.77 -9.04 16.87
C GLY A 76 17.27 -10.17 15.95
N LYS A 77 16.92 -9.87 14.69
CA LYS A 77 16.46 -10.87 13.69
C LYS A 77 17.57 -11.46 12.81
N SER A 78 18.84 -11.27 13.19
CA SER A 78 20.02 -11.74 12.43
C SER A 78 20.22 -13.26 12.41
N ASN A 79 19.48 -14.00 13.24
CA ASN A 79 19.69 -15.44 13.44
C ASN A 79 18.84 -16.32 12.50
N MET A 80 18.25 -15.74 11.45
CA MET A 80 17.52 -16.54 10.45
C MET A 80 18.50 -17.31 9.56
N HIS A 81 18.26 -18.63 9.42
CA HIS A 81 19.09 -19.51 8.60
C HIS A 81 18.68 -19.60 7.13
N HIS A 82 17.51 -19.04 6.78
CA HIS A 82 16.97 -19.07 5.42
C HIS A 82 16.66 -17.66 4.92
N GLU A 83 16.80 -17.48 3.62
CA GLU A 83 16.48 -16.23 2.95
C GLU A 83 14.98 -15.97 2.97
N VAL A 84 14.57 -14.82 3.51
CA VAL A 84 13.18 -14.37 3.55
C VAL A 84 13.10 -12.91 3.12
N PHE A 85 12.12 -12.62 2.29
CA PHE A 85 11.89 -11.28 1.77
C PHE A 85 10.60 -10.69 2.34
N PHE A 86 10.64 -9.39 2.60
CA PHE A 86 9.52 -8.65 3.17
C PHE A 86 9.15 -7.47 2.27
N TRP A 87 7.85 -7.33 2.02
CA TRP A 87 7.31 -6.12 1.42
C TRP A 87 7.52 -4.92 2.35
N THR A 88 7.90 -3.78 1.77
CA THR A 88 7.92 -2.50 2.48
C THR A 88 6.99 -1.49 1.79
N SER A 89 6.60 -0.45 2.53
CA SER A 89 5.85 0.69 2.01
C SER A 89 6.74 1.69 1.24
N ILE A 90 8.06 1.49 1.19
CA ILE A 90 9.01 2.45 0.61
C ILE A 90 8.97 2.36 -0.91
N VAL A 91 8.70 3.49 -1.56
CA VAL A 91 8.35 3.52 -2.98
C VAL A 91 8.73 4.83 -3.67
N ARG A 92 8.97 4.74 -4.98
CA ARG A 92 9.28 5.86 -5.88
C ARG A 92 8.43 5.74 -7.14
N VAL A 93 7.23 6.33 -7.11
CA VAL A 93 6.30 6.39 -8.25
C VAL A 93 6.14 7.78 -8.84
N LEU A 94 6.40 8.83 -8.05
CA LEU A 94 6.36 10.20 -8.52
C LEU A 94 7.80 10.71 -8.70
N PRO A 95 8.20 11.17 -9.89
CA PRO A 95 9.48 11.79 -10.10
C PRO A 95 9.44 13.21 -9.54
N GLU A 96 9.57 13.37 -8.23
CA GLU A 96 9.99 14.65 -7.67
C GLU A 96 11.47 14.83 -8.01
N VAL A 97 11.75 15.43 -9.17
CA VAL A 97 13.09 15.91 -9.49
C VAL A 97 13.24 17.25 -8.77
N ILE A 98 14.02 17.28 -7.68
CA ILE A 98 14.46 18.55 -7.12
C ILE A 98 15.48 19.12 -8.10
N THR A 99 15.02 20.00 -8.98
CA THR A 99 15.90 20.84 -9.80
C THR A 99 16.46 21.94 -8.91
N GLY A 100 17.71 21.80 -8.50
CA GLY A 100 18.37 22.80 -7.66
C GLY A 100 19.90 22.75 -7.67
N LEU A 101 20.51 21.61 -8.00
CA LEU A 101 21.95 21.45 -8.15
C LEU A 101 22.20 20.44 -9.28
N GLU A 102 23.40 20.44 -9.84
CA GLU A 102 23.86 19.74 -11.05
C GLU A 102 23.59 18.22 -11.13
N ASN A 103 22.91 17.61 -10.14
CA ASN A 103 22.50 16.22 -10.12
C ASN A 103 21.00 16.07 -9.79
N THR A 104 20.28 15.34 -10.66
CA THR A 104 18.92 14.87 -10.36
C THR A 104 18.98 13.86 -9.21
N LYS A 105 18.29 14.18 -8.10
CA LYS A 105 18.15 13.30 -6.94
C LYS A 105 16.82 12.55 -6.98
N LEU A 106 16.84 11.30 -6.56
CA LEU A 106 15.65 10.44 -6.46
C LEU A 106 15.12 10.49 -5.04
N ILE A 107 13.80 10.66 -4.89
CA ILE A 107 13.12 10.66 -3.60
C ILE A 107 12.30 9.38 -3.46
N TRP A 108 12.63 8.60 -2.43
CA TRP A 108 11.83 7.47 -1.98
C TRP A 108 10.98 7.92 -0.81
N ARG A 109 9.68 7.60 -0.85
CA ARG A 109 8.73 7.97 0.20
C ARG A 109 8.21 6.73 0.89
N ASP A 110 7.91 6.87 2.17
CA ASP A 110 7.09 5.91 2.89
C ASP A 110 5.62 6.06 2.43
N ALA A 111 4.90 4.95 2.28
CA ALA A 111 3.45 4.99 2.01
C ALA A 111 2.61 5.19 3.29
N ASN A 112 3.25 5.16 4.47
CA ASN A 112 2.63 5.55 5.72
C ASN A 112 2.15 7.02 5.67
N TYR A 113 0.88 7.26 5.97
CA TYR A 113 0.26 8.59 5.89
C TYR A 113 0.73 9.59 6.92
N ASP A 114 1.20 9.12 8.07
CA ASP A 114 1.69 9.97 9.16
C ASP A 114 3.20 10.21 9.07
N SER A 115 3.88 9.59 8.09
CA SER A 115 5.32 9.72 7.91
C SER A 115 5.63 10.67 6.75
N ASP A 116 6.26 11.80 7.08
CA ASP A 116 6.89 12.68 6.08
C ASP A 116 8.32 12.24 5.73
N ALA A 117 8.77 11.09 6.25
CA ALA A 117 10.14 10.64 6.06
C ALA A 117 10.41 10.22 4.60
N THR A 118 11.60 10.58 4.11
CA THR A 118 12.05 10.31 2.75
C THR A 118 13.49 9.87 2.72
N ILE A 119 13.84 8.97 1.80
CA ILE A 119 15.25 8.67 1.47
C ILE A 119 15.59 9.36 0.16
N THR A 120 16.70 10.10 0.17
CA THR A 120 17.24 10.71 -1.04
C THR A 120 18.44 9.89 -1.54
N THR A 121 18.42 9.48 -2.81
CA THR A 121 19.52 8.74 -3.43
C THR A 121 19.98 9.43 -4.72
N ASP A 122 21.25 9.32 -5.04
CA ASP A 122 21.76 9.77 -6.33
C ASP A 122 21.23 8.88 -7.47
N ASN A 123 21.05 9.47 -8.67
CA ASN A 123 20.56 8.75 -9.86
C ASN A 123 21.38 7.51 -10.24
N ASN A 124 22.66 7.48 -9.86
CA ASN A 124 23.58 6.37 -10.15
C ASN A 124 23.40 5.17 -9.18
N ALA A 125 22.52 5.27 -8.20
CA ALA A 125 22.23 4.15 -7.30
C ALA A 125 21.62 2.97 -8.07
N LYS A 126 22.05 1.73 -7.75
CA LYS A 126 21.63 0.46 -8.39
C LYS A 126 20.11 0.15 -8.27
N MET A 127 19.32 1.02 -7.67
CA MET A 127 17.88 0.84 -7.45
C MET A 127 17.09 1.26 -8.69
N SER A 128 17.02 0.34 -9.66
CA SER A 128 16.38 0.58 -10.95
C SER A 128 14.85 0.49 -10.92
N LYS A 129 14.27 -0.09 -9.87
CA LYS A 129 12.82 -0.34 -9.76
C LYS A 129 12.12 0.66 -8.84
N GLN A 130 10.81 0.46 -8.58
CA GLN A 130 9.97 1.46 -7.91
C GLN A 130 9.70 1.15 -6.43
N VAL A 131 9.81 -0.09 -5.99
CA VAL A 131 9.47 -0.50 -4.63
C VAL A 131 10.69 -1.08 -3.95
N ILE A 132 10.92 -0.74 -2.69
CA ILE A 132 11.95 -1.37 -1.89
C ILE A 132 11.38 -2.58 -1.15
N VAL A 133 12.14 -3.66 -1.14
CA VAL A 133 11.89 -4.85 -0.33
C VAL A 133 13.11 -5.11 0.54
N PHE A 134 12.87 -5.75 1.66
CA PHE A 134 13.90 -6.07 2.63
C PHE A 134 14.18 -7.57 2.63
N GLU A 135 15.45 -7.95 2.67
CA GLU A 135 15.89 -9.35 2.74
C GLU A 135 16.57 -9.64 4.07
N LEU A 136 16.22 -10.80 4.65
CA LEU A 136 16.92 -11.42 5.77
C LEU A 136 17.52 -12.75 5.32
N PRO A 137 18.68 -13.15 5.88
CA PRO A 137 19.38 -12.54 7.01
C PRO A 137 20.34 -11.42 6.64
N SER A 138 20.61 -11.15 5.36
CA SER A 138 21.70 -10.22 4.98
C SER A 138 21.37 -8.73 5.19
N GLN A 139 20.14 -8.44 5.61
CA GLN A 139 19.62 -7.10 5.92
C GLN A 139 19.73 -6.12 4.76
N LYS A 140 19.65 -6.63 3.52
CA LYS A 140 19.79 -5.82 2.32
C LYS A 140 18.45 -5.25 1.89
N LEU A 141 18.52 -4.01 1.39
CA LEU A 141 17.45 -3.38 0.66
C LEU A 141 17.63 -3.67 -0.83
N MET A 142 16.56 -4.10 -1.47
CA MET A 142 16.52 -4.38 -2.90
C MET A 142 15.34 -3.66 -3.54
N SER A 143 15.42 -3.39 -4.84
CA SER A 143 14.31 -2.77 -5.56
C SER A 143 13.58 -3.76 -6.48
N VAL A 144 12.26 -3.79 -6.43
CA VAL A 144 11.38 -4.60 -7.30
C VAL A 144 10.34 -3.74 -8.03
N ASP A 145 9.77 -4.28 -9.11
CA ASP A 145 8.72 -3.59 -9.88
C ASP A 145 7.41 -3.52 -9.08
N LEU A 146 6.71 -2.39 -9.20
CA LEU A 146 5.47 -2.09 -8.47
C LEU A 146 4.35 -3.11 -8.70
N SER A 147 4.21 -3.58 -9.94
CA SER A 147 3.14 -4.47 -10.37
C SER A 147 3.45 -5.95 -10.18
N MET A 148 4.72 -6.31 -9.94
CA MET A 148 5.14 -7.70 -9.82
C MET A 148 4.60 -8.32 -8.53
N ARG A 149 4.24 -9.60 -8.63
CA ARG A 149 3.73 -10.37 -7.50
C ARG A 149 4.78 -11.36 -7.02
N TYR A 150 5.10 -11.28 -5.73
CA TYR A 150 6.05 -12.17 -5.08
C TYR A 150 5.46 -12.75 -3.80
N LYS A 151 5.93 -13.94 -3.43
CA LYS A 151 5.63 -14.60 -2.15
C LYS A 151 6.50 -14.04 -1.03
N TYR A 152 6.46 -12.73 -0.86
CA TYR A 152 7.16 -12.04 0.21
C TYR A 152 6.25 -11.88 1.40
N SER A 153 6.85 -11.97 2.57
CA SER A 153 6.20 -11.78 3.85
C SER A 153 5.79 -10.32 4.05
N ILE A 154 4.85 -10.09 4.96
CA ILE A 154 4.34 -8.76 5.27
C ILE A 154 4.70 -8.43 6.71
N VAL A 155 5.13 -7.19 6.95
CA VAL A 155 5.17 -6.63 8.29
C VAL A 155 4.23 -5.44 8.31
N CYS A 156 3.26 -5.44 9.22
CA CYS A 156 2.42 -4.29 9.47
C CYS A 156 2.90 -3.57 10.72
N GLU A 157 3.05 -2.25 10.63
CA GLU A 157 3.43 -1.36 11.71
C GLU A 157 2.20 -0.64 12.24
N LEU A 158 2.02 -0.64 13.56
CA LEU A 158 1.01 0.17 14.25
C LEU A 158 1.41 1.64 14.19
N VAL A 159 0.56 2.45 13.57
CA VAL A 159 0.77 3.90 13.37
C VAL A 159 0.04 4.72 14.43
N LYS A 160 -1.16 4.27 14.83
CA LYS A 160 -1.96 4.93 15.86
C LYS A 160 -2.68 3.89 16.72
N ASP A 161 -2.76 4.16 18.03
CA ASP A 161 -3.40 3.35 19.07
C ASP A 161 -4.34 4.21 19.95
N GLU A 162 -5.17 5.05 19.30
CA GLU A 162 -6.11 5.96 19.96
C GLU A 162 -7.37 6.15 19.10
N MET A 163 -8.51 6.43 19.75
CA MET A 163 -9.77 6.71 19.06
C MET A 163 -9.60 7.83 18.02
N GLU A 164 -10.25 7.64 16.87
CA GLU A 164 -10.16 8.54 15.74
C GLU A 164 -10.80 9.90 16.07
N THR A 165 -9.96 10.90 16.32
CA THR A 165 -10.35 12.30 16.28
C THR A 165 -10.75 12.68 14.86
N VAL A 166 -11.74 13.55 14.69
CA VAL A 166 -12.14 14.06 13.38
C VAL A 166 -10.96 14.75 12.71
N SER A 167 -10.33 14.08 11.74
CA SER A 167 -9.25 14.66 10.96
C SER A 167 -9.81 15.68 9.97
N THR A 168 -9.36 16.92 10.07
CA THR A 168 -9.62 17.93 9.05
C THR A 168 -8.64 17.73 7.89
N PHE A 169 -9.15 17.69 6.66
CA PHE A 169 -8.34 17.57 5.45
C PHE A 169 -8.52 18.79 4.55
N LYS A 170 -7.43 19.23 3.93
CA LYS A 170 -7.44 20.24 2.86
C LYS A 170 -7.17 19.57 1.53
N PHE A 171 -7.92 19.97 0.51
CA PHE A 171 -7.71 19.54 -0.87
C PHE A 171 -7.16 20.70 -1.67
N LYS A 172 -5.96 20.55 -2.22
CA LYS A 172 -5.32 21.56 -3.07
C LYS A 172 -5.15 21.02 -4.49
N PRO A 173 -5.20 21.87 -5.54
CA PRO A 173 -4.91 21.43 -6.89
C PRO A 173 -3.55 20.74 -6.98
N PHE A 174 -3.44 19.65 -7.74
CA PHE A 174 -2.20 18.87 -7.88
C PHE A 174 -1.00 19.73 -8.30
N SER A 175 -1.25 20.69 -9.21
CA SER A 175 -0.25 21.65 -9.71
C SER A 175 0.37 22.54 -8.64
N THR A 176 -0.28 22.69 -7.47
CA THR A 176 0.28 23.48 -6.36
C THR A 176 1.49 22.83 -5.70
N LYS A 177 1.62 21.50 -5.80
CA LYS A 177 2.75 20.75 -5.23
C LYS A 177 3.67 20.19 -6.31
N PHE A 178 3.12 19.85 -7.48
CA PHE A 178 3.87 19.19 -8.54
C PHE A 178 3.76 19.96 -9.85
N ASN A 179 4.91 20.41 -10.38
CA ASN A 179 4.99 21.09 -11.67
C ASN A 179 5.21 20.09 -12.83
N ILE A 180 4.34 19.08 -12.94
CA ILE A 180 4.39 18.04 -13.98
C ILE A 180 3.00 17.76 -14.53
N GLU A 181 2.91 17.24 -15.76
CA GLU A 181 1.62 16.74 -16.27
C GLU A 181 1.13 15.60 -15.38
N PHE A 182 -0.12 15.68 -14.95
CA PHE A 182 -0.68 14.74 -13.99
C PHE A 182 -0.97 13.36 -14.60
N LYS A 183 -0.73 13.14 -15.90
CA LYS A 183 -0.97 11.88 -16.59
C LYS A 183 0.26 10.99 -16.56
N ASN A 184 0.06 9.73 -16.23
CA ASN A 184 1.11 8.74 -16.39
C ASN A 184 1.17 8.26 -17.85
N HIS A 185 2.38 8.09 -18.36
CA HIS A 185 2.66 7.52 -19.69
C HIS A 185 3.35 6.15 -19.61
N ASN A 186 3.76 5.71 -18.41
CA ASN A 186 4.44 4.44 -18.20
C ASN A 186 3.62 3.52 -17.28
N HIS A 187 3.01 2.49 -17.85
CA HIS A 187 2.16 1.54 -17.11
C HIS A 187 2.89 0.82 -15.96
N LYS A 188 4.23 0.73 -16.00
CA LYS A 188 5.03 0.17 -14.90
C LYS A 188 5.05 1.06 -13.65
N LEU A 189 4.66 2.33 -13.80
CA LEU A 189 4.55 3.32 -12.72
C LEU A 189 3.11 3.54 -12.27
N ASP A 190 2.13 2.78 -12.81
CA ASP A 190 0.74 2.88 -12.37
C ASP A 190 0.62 2.40 -10.92
N ALA A 191 0.48 3.36 -10.01
CA ALA A 191 0.33 3.11 -8.58
C ALA A 191 -1.03 2.55 -8.22
N CYS A 192 -1.22 2.25 -6.94
CA CYS A 192 -2.47 1.73 -6.41
C CYS A 192 -3.58 2.75 -6.62
N TYR A 193 -4.68 2.33 -7.25
CA TYR A 193 -5.81 3.20 -7.49
C TYR A 193 -7.14 2.50 -7.23
N PHE A 194 -8.15 3.29 -6.94
CA PHE A 194 -9.54 2.87 -6.85
C PHE A 194 -10.38 3.79 -7.73
N GLN A 195 -11.20 3.21 -8.61
CA GLN A 195 -12.09 3.97 -9.50
C GLN A 195 -13.55 3.72 -9.16
N PHE A 196 -14.37 4.76 -9.30
CA PHE A 196 -15.83 4.65 -9.14
C PHE A 196 -16.54 5.78 -9.88
N ARG A 197 -17.86 5.63 -10.06
CA ARG A 197 -18.70 6.72 -10.56
C ARG A 197 -19.05 7.66 -9.41
N ALA A 198 -18.81 8.95 -9.61
CA ALA A 198 -19.15 10.01 -8.65
C ALA A 198 -20.21 10.91 -9.28
N SER A 199 -21.17 11.40 -8.48
CA SER A 199 -22.18 12.35 -8.97
C SER A 199 -21.53 13.63 -9.48
N ASP A 200 -20.58 14.13 -8.71
CA ASP A 200 -19.86 15.37 -8.91
C ASP A 200 -18.49 15.30 -8.23
N ILE A 201 -17.74 16.39 -8.32
CA ILE A 201 -16.43 16.53 -7.70
C ILE A 201 -16.50 16.47 -6.16
N SER A 202 -17.59 16.95 -5.55
CA SER A 202 -17.76 16.97 -4.10
C SER A 202 -17.93 15.55 -3.54
N ASP A 203 -18.67 14.66 -4.23
CA ASP A 203 -18.74 13.23 -3.90
C ASP A 203 -17.34 12.56 -3.99
N CYS A 204 -16.58 12.89 -5.04
CA CYS A 204 -15.22 12.39 -5.23
C CYS A 204 -14.27 12.82 -4.09
N ILE A 205 -14.34 14.10 -3.69
CA ILE A 205 -13.57 14.68 -2.57
C ILE A 205 -13.98 14.05 -1.24
N TYR A 206 -15.29 13.99 -0.95
CA TYR A 206 -15.81 13.45 0.30
C TYR A 206 -15.36 12.00 0.52
N ARG A 207 -15.48 11.15 -0.51
CA ARG A 207 -15.04 9.76 -0.42
C ARG A 207 -13.53 9.64 -0.24
N CYS A 208 -12.72 10.52 -0.84
CA CYS A 208 -11.28 10.54 -0.60
C CYS A 208 -10.95 11.02 0.83
N ALA A 209 -11.73 11.95 1.39
CA ALA A 209 -11.54 12.44 2.74
C ALA A 209 -11.71 11.30 3.77
N VAL A 210 -12.76 10.49 3.65
CA VAL A 210 -13.00 9.33 4.53
C VAL A 210 -12.16 8.10 4.19
N THR A 211 -11.50 8.09 3.04
CA THR A 211 -10.55 7.03 2.65
C THR A 211 -9.16 7.41 3.11
N GLU A 212 -8.69 6.82 4.21
CA GLU A 212 -7.38 7.08 4.79
C GLU A 212 -6.21 6.90 3.81
N ALA A 213 -6.27 5.83 3.02
CA ALA A 213 -5.27 5.56 1.99
C ALA A 213 -5.25 6.59 0.85
N CYS A 214 -6.31 7.38 0.63
CA CYS A 214 -6.37 8.28 -0.51
C CYS A 214 -5.39 9.44 -0.38
N ARG A 215 -4.58 9.69 -1.42
CA ARG A 215 -3.58 10.77 -1.48
C ARG A 215 -3.85 11.81 -2.54
N VAL A 216 -4.29 11.34 -3.69
CA VAL A 216 -4.61 12.15 -4.85
C VAL A 216 -5.95 11.68 -5.36
N LEU A 217 -6.77 12.60 -5.84
CA LEU A 217 -7.95 12.27 -6.60
C LEU A 217 -7.89 12.94 -7.96
N TYR A 218 -8.45 12.23 -8.93
CA TYR A 218 -8.69 12.71 -10.29
C TYR A 218 -10.18 12.59 -10.58
N TYR A 219 -10.79 13.67 -11.04
CA TYR A 219 -12.21 13.70 -11.38
C TYR A 219 -12.39 14.12 -12.84
N SER A 220 -13.23 13.36 -13.55
CA SER A 220 -13.67 13.72 -14.90
C SER A 220 -15.16 14.03 -14.88
N GLN A 221 -15.50 15.31 -15.06
CA GLN A 221 -16.89 15.76 -15.14
C GLN A 221 -17.62 15.14 -16.33
N SER A 222 -16.97 15.03 -17.50
CA SER A 222 -17.61 14.48 -18.71
C SER A 222 -17.89 12.98 -18.63
N LYS A 223 -17.22 12.26 -17.72
CA LYS A 223 -17.39 10.82 -17.52
C LYS A 223 -18.08 10.48 -16.19
N HIS A 224 -18.24 11.44 -15.28
CA HIS A 224 -18.65 11.20 -13.91
C HIS A 224 -17.81 10.10 -13.24
N VAL A 225 -16.49 10.09 -13.51
CA VAL A 225 -15.55 9.10 -12.98
C VAL A 225 -14.59 9.80 -12.04
N CYS A 226 -14.42 9.18 -10.86
CA CYS A 226 -13.43 9.55 -9.88
C CYS A 226 -12.39 8.43 -9.77
N VAL A 227 -11.11 8.80 -9.73
CA VAL A 227 -9.98 7.90 -9.51
C VAL A 227 -9.21 8.39 -8.30
N HIS A 228 -9.17 7.58 -7.24
CA HIS A 228 -8.35 7.83 -6.06
C HIS A 228 -7.02 7.10 -6.21
N MET A 229 -5.92 7.81 -6.03
CA MET A 229 -4.60 7.21 -5.85
C MET A 229 -4.40 6.90 -4.37
N LEU A 230 -4.04 5.65 -4.09
CA LEU A 230 -3.94 5.10 -2.75
C LEU A 230 -2.48 4.98 -2.30
N TYR A 231 -2.29 5.17 -1.00
CA TYR A 231 -1.05 5.07 -0.21
C TYR A 231 0.01 6.13 -0.53
N VAL A 232 0.17 6.49 -1.81
CA VAL A 232 1.25 7.36 -2.32
C VAL A 232 0.73 8.46 -3.23
N TYR A 233 1.44 9.58 -3.30
CA TYR A 233 1.22 10.55 -4.38
C TYR A 233 1.66 9.92 -5.70
N ALA A 234 0.77 9.91 -6.69
CA ALA A 234 1.02 9.28 -7.98
C ALA A 234 0.24 10.00 -9.09
N LEU A 235 0.71 9.83 -10.33
CA LEU A 235 0.05 10.32 -11.54
C LEU A 235 -1.21 9.51 -11.86
N LEU A 236 -2.11 10.08 -12.65
CA LEU A 236 -3.29 9.42 -13.20
C LEU A 236 -2.84 8.18 -14.00
N PRO A 237 -3.36 6.97 -13.68
CA PRO A 237 -2.92 5.74 -14.32
C PRO A 237 -3.10 5.74 -15.84
N THR A 238 -2.20 5.03 -16.54
CA THR A 238 -2.15 5.02 -18.01
C THR A 238 -3.45 4.59 -18.68
N VAL A 239 -4.28 3.79 -18.01
CA VAL A 239 -5.60 3.36 -18.50
C VAL A 239 -6.57 4.55 -18.68
N PHE A 240 -6.40 5.62 -17.91
CA PHE A 240 -7.21 6.85 -17.97
C PHE A 240 -6.54 8.00 -18.73
N SER A 241 -5.23 7.90 -18.98
CA SER A 241 -4.45 8.88 -19.75
C SER A 241 -4.77 8.85 -21.26
N ARG A 242 -5.59 7.92 -21.73
CA ARG A 242 -5.97 7.76 -23.13
C ARG A 242 -7.25 8.54 -23.43
N ARG A 243 -7.29 9.23 -24.58
CA ARG A 243 -8.40 10.08 -25.11
C ARG A 243 -8.45 11.49 -24.53
N PRO A 244 -9.04 12.48 -25.24
CA PRO A 244 -9.18 13.86 -24.75
C PRO A 244 -10.27 13.93 -23.68
N VAL A 245 -9.96 13.42 -22.49
CA VAL A 245 -10.78 13.58 -21.29
C VAL A 245 -10.12 14.66 -20.43
N SER A 246 -10.88 15.68 -20.07
CA SER A 246 -10.45 16.67 -19.08
C SER A 246 -10.55 16.07 -17.68
N TRP A 247 -9.53 16.29 -16.88
CA TRP A 247 -9.43 15.82 -15.51
C TRP A 247 -9.07 16.98 -14.60
N GLU A 248 -9.81 17.11 -13.52
CA GLU A 248 -9.42 17.91 -12.36
C GLU A 248 -8.64 17.03 -11.40
N SER A 249 -7.65 17.59 -10.70
CA SER A 249 -6.74 16.81 -9.86
C SER A 249 -6.43 17.52 -8.55
N PHE A 250 -6.55 16.81 -7.43
CA PHE A 250 -6.35 17.36 -6.10
C PHE A 250 -5.52 16.44 -5.21
N ILE A 251 -4.68 17.04 -4.38
CA ILE A 251 -3.92 16.36 -3.33
C ILE A 251 -4.65 16.49 -2.00
N LYS A 252 -4.74 15.39 -1.26
CA LYS A 252 -5.20 15.37 0.13
C LYS A 252 -4.02 15.76 1.04
N GLN A 253 -4.23 16.75 1.89
CA GLN A 253 -3.27 17.18 2.91
C GLN A 253 -3.97 17.23 4.27
N ASN A 254 -3.21 16.98 5.34
CA ASN A 254 -3.69 17.23 6.69
C ASN A 254 -3.95 18.74 6.86
N GLY A 255 -5.08 19.07 7.48
CA GLY A 255 -5.60 20.43 7.62
C GLY A 255 -4.89 21.26 8.66
#